data_AF-A0A059DSP1-F1
#
_entry.id   AF-A0A059DSP1-F1
#
_cell.length_a   1.000
_cell.length_b   1.000
_cell.length_c   1.000
_cell.angle_alpha   90.00
_cell.angle_beta   90.00
_cell.angle_gamma   90.00
#
_symmetry.space_group_name_H-M   'P 1'
#
loop_
_entity.id
_entity.type
_entity.pdbx_description
1 polymer ?
#
loop_
_entity_poly.entity_id
_entity_poly.type
_entity_poly.pdbx_seq_one_letter_code
_entity_poly.pdbx_strand_id
1 'polypeptide(L)' 'MSVPPPFRISADDIARSTLDAGDLGLWALLVCGCYHMFETERAANEAYRLLCAGISVR' A
#
# COMPACT_ATOMS: atom_id res chain seq x y z
N MET A 1 -16.41 -5.05 2.48
CA MET A 1 -15.56 -3.86 2.67
C MET A 1 -14.77 -3.66 1.38
N SER A 2 -14.76 -2.47 0.80
CA SER A 2 -13.96 -2.18 -0.40
C SER A 2 -12.54 -1.82 0.04
N VAL A 3 -11.55 -2.55 -0.47
CA VAL A 3 -10.13 -2.26 -0.23
C VAL A 3 -9.74 -1.11 -1.17
N PRO A 4 -9.05 -0.07 -0.69
CA PRO A 4 -8.57 0.99 -1.57
C PRO A 4 -7.50 0.45 -2.55
N PRO A 5 -7.45 0.97 -3.78
CA PRO A 5 -6.41 0.58 -4.75
C PRO A 5 -5.02 0.99 -4.25
N PRO A 6 -3.95 0.40 -4.81
CA PRO A 6 -2.59 0.84 -4.55
C PRO A 6 -2.40 2.32 -4.86
N PHE A 7 -1.62 3.00 -4.04
CA PHE A 7 -1.25 4.39 -4.24
C PHE A 7 0.24 4.60 -4.01
N ARG A 8 0.77 5.72 -4.50
CA ARG A 8 2.14 6.13 -4.17
C ARG A 8 2.15 6.93 -2.87
N ILE A 9 3.05 6.57 -1.96
CA ILE A 9 3.26 7.31 -0.71
C ILE A 9 3.70 8.73 -1.06
N SER A 10 2.94 9.70 -0.55
CA SER A 10 3.20 11.12 -0.70
C SER A 10 3.85 11.71 0.56
N ALA A 11 4.33 12.94 0.47
CA ALA A 11 4.85 13.65 1.64
C ALA A 11 3.76 13.91 2.71
N ASP A 12 2.49 14.07 2.30
CA ASP A 12 1.37 14.24 3.23
C ASP A 12 1.08 12.94 3.99
N ASP A 13 1.21 11.78 3.34
CA ASP A 13 1.09 10.47 4.00
C ASP A 13 2.17 10.28 5.07
N ILE A 14 3.41 10.66 4.77
CA ILE A 14 4.52 10.61 5.72
C ILE A 14 4.25 11.55 6.91
N ALA A 15 3.84 12.79 6.64
CA ALA A 15 3.57 13.78 7.69
C ALA A 15 2.42 13.38 8.64
N ARG A 16 1.50 12.53 8.18
CA ARG A 16 0.30 12.10 8.94
C ARG A 16 0.42 10.70 9.55
N SER A 17 1.54 10.02 9.36
CA SER A 17 1.75 8.65 9.79
C SER A 17 3.10 8.47 10.48
N THR A 18 3.46 7.22 10.76
CA THR A 18 4.77 6.84 11.30
C THR A 18 5.72 6.34 10.20
N LEU A 19 5.46 6.70 8.93
CA LEU A 19 6.32 6.32 7.81
C LEU A 19 7.61 7.14 7.80
N ASP A 20 8.67 6.56 7.24
CA ASP A 20 9.96 7.22 7.13
C ASP A 20 10.07 8.02 5.82
N ALA A 21 10.94 9.03 5.81
CA ALA A 21 11.22 9.80 4.59
C ALA A 21 11.75 8.92 3.43
N GLY A 22 12.33 7.76 3.75
CA GLY A 22 12.80 6.78 2.76
C GLY A 22 11.67 6.04 2.02
N ASP A 23 10.45 6.07 2.55
CA ASP A 23 9.29 5.39 1.95
C ASP A 23 8.61 6.26 0.88
N LEU A 24 9.02 7.52 0.74
CA LEU A 24 8.44 8.47 -0.21
C LEU A 24 8.50 7.92 -1.65
N GLY A 25 7.34 7.84 -2.30
CA GLY A 25 7.21 7.38 -3.68
C GLY A 25 7.13 5.86 -3.85
N LEU A 26 7.29 5.07 -2.79
CA LEU A 26 6.96 3.63 -2.83
C LEU A 26 5.47 3.43 -3.09
N TRP A 27 5.13 2.26 -3.62
CA TRP A 27 3.73 1.85 -3.77
C TRP A 27 3.23 1.22 -2.48
N ALA A 28 2.04 1.58 -2.04
CA ALA A 28 1.45 1.08 -0.82
C ALA A 28 0.01 0.62 -0.99
N LEU A 29 -0.37 -0.37 -0.18
CA LEU A 29 -1.75 -0.77 0.08
C LEU A 29 -2.08 -0.51 1.55
N LEU A 30 -3.21 0.15 1.82
CA LEU A 30 -3.72 0.34 3.18
C LEU A 30 -4.71 -0.78 3.51
N VAL A 31 -4.28 -1.73 4.35
CA VAL A 31 -5.07 -2.90 4.74
C VAL A 31 -5.23 -2.91 6.25
N CYS A 32 -6.47 -2.81 6.73
CA CYS A 32 -6.78 -2.80 8.17
C CYS A 32 -5.97 -1.77 8.99
N GLY A 33 -5.62 -0.62 8.39
CA GLY A 33 -4.82 0.43 9.04
C GLY A 33 -3.30 0.25 8.93
N CYS A 34 -2.82 -0.80 8.27
CA CYS A 34 -1.40 -1.06 8.02
C CYS A 34 -1.02 -0.75 6.57
N TYR A 35 0.14 -0.12 6.39
CA TYR A 35 0.75 0.09 5.07
C TYR A 35 1.54 -1.16 4.67
N HIS A 36 1.17 -1.76 3.54
CA HIS A 36 1.96 -2.80 2.88
C HIS A 36 2.70 -2.16 1.69
N MET A 37 4.02 -2.10 1.77
CA MET A 37 4.86 -1.35 0.83
C MET A 37 5.48 -2.25 -0.24
N PHE A 38 5.61 -1.71 -1.44
CA PHE A 38 6.11 -2.39 -2.62
C PHE A 38 6.99 -1.44 -3.43
N GLU A 39 8.08 -1.96 -4.00
CA GLU A 39 8.99 -1.17 -4.85
C GLU A 39 8.38 -0.86 -6.23
N THR A 40 7.43 -1.68 -6.70
CA THR A 40 6.87 -1.55 -8.06
C THR A 40 5.34 -1.53 -8.05
N GLU A 41 4.79 -0.78 -9.00
CA GLU A 41 3.34 -0.71 -9.24
C GLU A 41 2.75 -2.09 -9.53
N ARG A 42 3.50 -2.91 -10.27
CA ARG A 42 3.08 -4.27 -10.64
C ARG A 42 2.87 -5.15 -9.41
N ALA A 43 3.83 -5.16 -8.50
CA ALA A 43 3.74 -5.95 -7.26
C ALA A 43 2.57 -5.49 -6.38
N ALA A 44 2.37 -4.17 -6.24
CA ALA A 44 1.25 -3.63 -5.49
C ALA A 44 -0.11 -3.98 -6.11
N ASN A 45 -0.24 -3.89 -7.44
CA ASN A 45 -1.46 -4.29 -8.14
C ASN A 45 -1.73 -5.79 -8.06
N GLU A 46 -0.70 -6.63 -8.08
CA GLU A 46 -0.84 -8.07 -7.89
C GLU A 46 -1.37 -8.40 -6.49
N ALA A 47 -0.78 -7.81 -5.45
CA ALA A 47 -1.26 -7.94 -4.08
C ALA A 47 -2.70 -7.44 -3.92
N TYR A 48 -3.05 -6.31 -4.55
CA TYR A 48 -4.40 -5.77 -4.52
C TYR A 48 -5.44 -6.72 -5.13
N ARG A 49 -5.12 -7.36 -6.27
CA ARG A 49 -6.00 -8.34 -6.91
C ARG A 49 -6.23 -9.56 -6.03
N LEU A 50 -5.17 -10.08 -5.41
CA LEU A 50 -5.25 -11.22 -4.49
C LEU A 50 -6.13 -10.87 -3.28
N LEU A 51 -5.92 -9.68 -2.70
CA LEU A 51 -6.70 -9.20 -1.56
C LEU A 51 -8.18 -9.00 -1.92
N CYS A 52 -8.48 -8.44 -3.09
CA CYS A 52 -9.85 -8.33 -3.61
C CYS A 52 -10.52 -9.68 -3.84
N ALA A 53 -9.74 -10.71 -4.18
CA ALA A 53 -10.23 -12.08 -4.32
C ALA A 53 -10.41 -12.81 -2.97
N GLY A 54 -10.14 -12.16 -1.84
CA GLY A 54 -10.21 -12.75 -0.51
C GLY A 54 -9.02 -13.66 -0.18
N ILE A 55 -7.94 -13.60 -0.97
CA ILE A 55 -6.72 -14.36 -0.74
C ILE A 55 -5.81 -13.53 0.17
N SER A 56 -5.41 -14.10 1.31
CA SER A 56 -4.45 -13.46 2.19
C SER A 56 -3.08 -13.39 1.52
N VAL A 57 -2.60 -12.18 1.26
CA VAL A 57 -1.23 -11.91 0.81
C VAL A 57 -0.36 -11.94 2.07
N ARG A 58 0.52 -12.93 2.20
CA ARG A 58 1.44 -13.11 3.33
C ARG A 58 2.84 -12.66 2.95
#